data_AF-A0A667ZBN5-F1
#
_entry.id   AF-A0A667ZBN5-F1
#
_cell.length_a   1.000
_cell.length_b   1.000
_cell.length_c   1.000
_cell.angle_alpha   90.00
_cell.angle_beta   90.00
_cell.angle_gamma   90.00
#
_symmetry.space_group_name_H-M   'P 1'
#
loop_
_entity.id
_entity.type
_entity.pdbx_description
1 polymer ?
#
loop_
_entity_poly.entity_id
_entity_poly.type
_entity_poly.pdbx_seq_one_letter_code
_entity_poly.pdbx_strand_id
1 'polypeptide(L)'
;PEEKLLTAGRGDGNTPARNWCAFVVTKTVSCVVEDGMETYVKPEYHPCSWGSTQCTRVVSYHTYMRPRYKVAYKMVTEMEWKCCHGYSGEDCNDGPTGGSGTQISTTRPRPRPGQGRGDSERVRQLEEKIQGLNKNLHDMQTTLRTMSERFQEEMNKPGSNSGGTGGRNPADAAQPEIKETIHSIQTKLDQLDNRTQAHDKTLVSINNHLVNGKGNELEGGGGRLNTLKEEILKELERRVSLSCSSCQVGVEDLRRQQQEDRERIRALEKQLSTMDARYRQSLDGLRREVVRLQGCCDTVNDLKNRITNAEHKITSASENFDVIQNRLDKELGGGGGGRTDNNGNGGFGRGSGGIGGGSQDVVVTEDRLDGRLRDLERRVNNTVQRTEEKSRPQKCLKSCH
;
A
#
# COMPACT_ATOMS: atom_id res chain seq x y z
N PRO A 1 10.20 -18.80 -43.52
CA PRO A 1 9.84 -19.40 -42.21
C PRO A 1 8.45 -20.03 -42.32
N GLU A 2 8.41 -21.37 -42.36
CA GLU A 2 7.21 -22.19 -42.60
C GLU A 2 6.04 -21.83 -41.67
N GLU A 3 4.87 -21.53 -42.24
CA GLU A 3 3.60 -21.50 -41.51
C GLU A 3 3.18 -22.93 -41.15
N LYS A 4 3.53 -23.39 -39.95
CA LYS A 4 2.95 -24.61 -39.40
C LYS A 4 1.57 -24.28 -38.81
N LEU A 5 0.51 -24.47 -39.61
CA LEU A 5 -0.86 -24.53 -39.11
C LEU A 5 -1.00 -25.76 -38.19
N LEU A 6 -1.02 -25.53 -36.89
CA LEU A 6 -1.42 -26.53 -35.91
C LEU A 6 -2.93 -26.44 -35.72
N THR A 7 -3.68 -27.40 -36.28
CA THR A 7 -5.09 -27.61 -35.98
C THR A 7 -5.22 -28.34 -34.63
N ALA A 8 -6.06 -27.82 -33.73
CA ALA A 8 -6.27 -28.41 -32.42
C ALA A 8 -6.94 -29.79 -32.55
N GLY A 9 -6.18 -30.85 -32.23
CA GLY A 9 -6.67 -32.21 -32.14
C GLY A 9 -7.15 -32.56 -30.73
N ARG A 10 -8.45 -32.82 -30.62
CA ARG A 10 -9.20 -33.66 -29.66
C ARG A 10 -9.24 -33.25 -28.18
N GLY A 11 -10.40 -32.72 -27.78
CA GLY A 11 -11.03 -32.95 -26.48
C GLY A 11 -12.53 -33.20 -26.70
N ASP A 12 -13.05 -34.31 -26.17
CA ASP A 12 -14.45 -34.74 -26.25
C ASP A 12 -15.41 -33.72 -25.60
N GLY A 13 -16.52 -33.44 -26.28
CA GLY A 13 -17.67 -32.69 -25.73
C GLY A 13 -18.11 -31.52 -26.62
N ASN A 14 -19.08 -31.78 -27.49
CA ASN A 14 -20.01 -30.84 -28.14
C ASN A 14 -19.73 -29.32 -27.98
N THR A 15 -18.71 -28.77 -28.65
CA THR A 15 -18.39 -27.33 -28.63
C THR A 15 -17.72 -26.84 -29.94
N PRO A 16 -17.92 -25.55 -30.32
CA PRO A 16 -17.64 -25.00 -31.66
C PRO A 16 -16.16 -24.65 -31.89
N ALA A 17 -15.26 -25.63 -31.81
CA ALA A 17 -13.82 -25.41 -31.87
C ALA A 17 -13.15 -25.75 -33.22
N ARG A 18 -13.91 -25.85 -34.33
CA ARG A 18 -13.35 -26.29 -35.64
C ARG A 18 -12.93 -25.18 -36.60
N ASN A 19 -13.41 -23.95 -36.42
CA ASN A 19 -13.18 -22.85 -37.37
C ASN A 19 -12.22 -21.78 -36.84
N TRP A 20 -11.55 -22.05 -35.72
CA TRP A 20 -10.57 -21.17 -35.10
C TRP A 20 -9.16 -21.62 -35.47
N CYS A 21 -8.37 -20.68 -35.99
CA CYS A 21 -6.98 -20.88 -36.36
C CYS A 21 -6.08 -20.08 -35.43
N ALA A 22 -4.97 -20.69 -35.01
CA ALA A 22 -3.96 -20.05 -34.20
C ALA A 22 -3.03 -19.22 -35.10
N PHE A 23 -2.94 -17.92 -34.84
CA PHE A 23 -2.05 -16.99 -35.52
C PHE A 23 -0.96 -16.52 -34.56
N VAL A 24 0.30 -16.58 -35.00
CA VAL A 24 1.41 -16.00 -34.24
C VAL A 24 1.48 -14.51 -34.57
N VAL A 25 1.10 -13.68 -33.61
CA VAL A 25 1.14 -12.23 -33.71
C VAL A 25 2.35 -11.71 -32.98
N THR A 26 3.14 -10.87 -33.63
CA THR A 26 4.29 -10.22 -32.99
C THR A 26 3.86 -8.86 -32.46
N LYS A 27 3.98 -8.65 -31.16
CA LYS A 27 3.66 -7.38 -30.49
C LYS A 27 4.92 -6.77 -29.89
N THR A 28 5.03 -5.45 -29.95
CA THR A 28 6.07 -4.70 -29.27
C THR A 28 5.63 -4.45 -27.84
N VAL A 29 6.37 -5.00 -26.87
CA VAL A 29 6.14 -4.74 -25.45
C VAL A 29 7.24 -3.84 -24.91
N SER A 30 6.87 -2.92 -24.02
CA SER A 30 7.82 -2.13 -23.24
C SER A 30 8.27 -2.92 -22.01
N CYS A 31 9.56 -2.87 -21.71
CA CYS A 31 10.15 -3.44 -20.51
C CYS A 31 11.08 -2.41 -19.86
N VAL A 32 11.12 -2.41 -18.53
CA VAL A 32 12.03 -1.55 -17.78
C VAL A 32 13.35 -2.28 -17.60
N VAL A 33 14.43 -1.70 -18.10
CA VAL A 33 15.78 -2.27 -18.01
C VAL A 33 16.71 -1.32 -17.26
N GLU A 34 17.66 -1.88 -16.53
CA GLU A 34 18.67 -1.09 -15.83
C GLU A 34 19.59 -0.38 -16.84
N ASP A 35 19.70 0.94 -16.69
CA ASP A 35 20.51 1.85 -17.52
C ASP A 35 21.66 2.45 -16.70
N GLY A 36 22.38 1.56 -16.02
CA GLY A 36 23.50 1.92 -15.15
C GLY A 36 23.07 2.51 -13.81
N MET A 37 23.96 3.27 -13.19
CA MET A 37 23.77 3.84 -11.86
C MET A 37 23.95 5.37 -11.94
N GLU A 38 23.11 6.10 -11.22
CA GLU A 38 23.26 7.54 -11.02
C GLU A 38 23.83 7.80 -9.63
N THR A 39 24.88 8.60 -9.56
CA THR A 39 25.36 9.15 -8.29
C THR A 39 24.52 10.38 -7.95
N TYR A 40 23.91 10.39 -6.77
CA TYR A 40 23.25 11.56 -6.21
C TYR A 40 23.88 11.91 -4.87
N VAL A 41 23.88 13.20 -4.55
CA VAL A 41 24.48 13.71 -3.31
C VAL A 41 23.36 14.03 -2.33
N LYS A 42 23.48 13.55 -1.09
CA LYS A 42 22.53 13.86 -0.02
C LYS A 42 23.28 14.46 1.17
N PRO A 43 22.79 15.56 1.76
CA PRO A 43 23.36 16.11 2.98
C PRO A 43 23.01 15.20 4.17
N GLU A 44 24.02 14.92 4.99
CA GLU A 44 23.89 14.26 6.27
C GLU A 44 24.26 15.24 7.37
N TYR A 45 23.33 15.41 8.30
CA TYR A 45 23.45 16.36 9.39
C TYR A 45 23.95 15.60 10.62
N HIS A 46 25.15 15.94 11.07
CA HIS A 46 25.66 15.35 12.32
C HIS A 46 24.80 15.83 13.50
N PRO A 47 24.22 14.90 14.29
CA PRO A 47 23.43 15.26 15.45
C PRO A 47 24.33 15.90 16.51
N CYS A 48 23.88 17.01 17.08
CA CYS A 48 24.61 17.69 18.13
C CYS A 48 24.15 17.20 19.50
N SER A 49 25.09 16.85 20.37
CA SER A 49 24.81 16.54 21.76
C SER A 49 24.30 17.78 22.50
N TRP A 50 23.11 17.69 23.11
CA TRP A 50 22.52 18.75 23.92
C TRP A 50 23.51 19.18 25.02
N GLY A 51 23.88 20.47 25.04
CA GLY A 51 24.74 21.06 26.07
C GLY A 51 26.11 21.57 25.60
N SER A 52 26.50 21.33 24.34
CA SER A 52 27.68 21.99 23.75
C SER A 52 27.30 23.39 23.22
N THR A 53 27.85 24.45 23.83
CA THR A 53 27.73 25.85 23.39
C THR A 53 28.47 26.13 22.07
N GLN A 54 29.23 25.16 21.56
CA GLN A 54 29.92 25.24 20.27
C GLN A 54 29.45 24.09 19.38
N CYS A 55 28.21 24.20 18.91
CA CYS A 55 27.67 23.26 17.95
C CYS A 55 27.96 23.72 16.52
N THR A 56 29.14 23.41 16.01
CA THR A 56 29.40 23.54 14.58
C THR A 56 28.51 22.52 13.87
N ARG A 57 27.42 22.97 13.22
CA ARG A 57 26.55 22.10 12.42
C ARG A 57 27.33 21.63 11.19
N VAL A 58 28.12 20.58 11.35
CA VAL A 58 28.89 19.98 10.27
C VAL A 58 27.93 19.18 9.40
N VAL A 59 27.64 19.74 8.22
CA VAL A 59 26.92 19.04 7.16
C VAL A 59 27.96 18.28 6.34
N SER A 60 27.88 16.95 6.33
CA SER A 60 28.68 16.12 5.43
C SER A 60 27.84 15.75 4.23
N TYR A 61 28.36 15.96 3.03
CA TYR A 61 27.70 15.51 1.81
C TYR A 61 28.21 14.12 1.46
N HIS A 62 27.30 13.15 1.47
CA HIS A 62 27.61 11.79 1.07
C HIS A 62 27.05 11.52 -0.33
N THR A 63 27.89 10.93 -1.18
CA THR A 63 27.51 10.49 -2.52
C THR A 63 26.94 9.08 -2.45
N TYR A 64 25.70 8.93 -2.89
CA TYR A 64 24.99 7.67 -2.94
C TYR A 64 24.78 7.26 -4.39
N MET A 65 24.78 5.96 -4.67
CA MET A 65 24.50 5.43 -6.00
C MET A 65 23.09 4.83 -6.00
N ARG A 66 22.28 5.19 -6.99
CA ARG A 66 20.96 4.57 -7.24
C ARG A 66 20.92 3.97 -8.64
N PRO A 67 20.27 2.82 -8.85
CA PRO A 67 20.05 2.29 -10.19
C PRO A 67 19.23 3.28 -11.04
N ARG A 68 19.64 3.45 -12.29
CA ARG A 68 18.84 4.13 -13.32
C ARG A 68 18.09 3.09 -14.11
N TYR A 69 16.89 3.44 -14.53
CA TYR A 69 16.06 2.58 -15.34
C TYR A 69 15.66 3.31 -16.63
N LYS A 70 15.64 2.59 -17.75
CA LYS A 70 15.08 3.06 -19.02
C LYS A 70 14.04 2.09 -19.55
N VAL A 71 13.16 2.60 -20.39
CA VAL A 71 12.20 1.77 -21.12
C VAL A 71 12.89 1.26 -22.39
N ALA A 72 12.96 -0.06 -22.53
CA ALA A 72 13.37 -0.73 -23.75
C ALA A 72 12.18 -1.45 -24.39
N TYR A 73 12.18 -1.58 -25.70
CA TYR A 73 11.12 -2.24 -26.45
C TYR A 73 11.62 -3.59 -26.93
N LYS A 74 10.82 -4.64 -26.68
CA LYS A 74 11.10 -6.00 -27.13
C LYS A 74 9.93 -6.51 -27.95
N MET A 75 10.22 -7.21 -29.03
CA MET A 75 9.21 -7.94 -29.78
C MET A 75 8.91 -9.26 -29.07
N VAL A 76 7.65 -9.50 -28.74
CA VAL A 76 7.16 -10.77 -28.17
C VAL A 76 6.14 -11.34 -29.13
N THR A 77 6.25 -12.63 -29.40
CA THR A 77 5.29 -13.39 -30.21
C THR A 77 4.24 -14.01 -29.29
N GLU A 78 2.98 -13.74 -29.57
CA GLU A 78 1.83 -14.28 -28.85
C GLU A 78 0.92 -15.05 -29.84
N MET A 79 0.22 -16.07 -29.35
CA MET A 79 -0.75 -16.82 -30.15
C MET A 79 -2.14 -16.22 -29.98
N GLU A 80 -2.71 -15.67 -31.05
CA GLU A 80 -4.09 -15.19 -31.09
C GLU A 80 -4.96 -16.15 -31.92
N TRP A 81 -6.15 -16.46 -31.42
CA TRP A 81 -7.13 -17.23 -32.17
C TRP A 81 -7.96 -16.28 -33.03
N LYS A 82 -7.97 -16.52 -34.34
CA LYS A 82 -8.83 -15.80 -35.29
C LYS A 82 -9.59 -16.82 -36.11
N CYS A 83 -10.69 -16.39 -36.73
CA CYS A 83 -11.39 -17.24 -37.67
C CYS A 83 -10.43 -17.71 -38.77
N CYS A 84 -10.44 -19.00 -39.06
CA CYS A 84 -9.71 -19.55 -40.18
C CYS A 84 -10.15 -18.86 -41.48
N HIS A 85 -9.27 -18.84 -42.48
CA HIS A 85 -9.52 -18.19 -43.76
C HIS A 85 -10.88 -18.64 -44.37
N GLY A 86 -11.75 -17.68 -44.66
CA GLY A 86 -13.10 -17.92 -45.19
C GLY A 86 -14.24 -17.98 -44.16
N TYR A 87 -13.93 -17.98 -42.86
CA TYR A 87 -14.91 -17.90 -41.79
C TYR A 87 -14.89 -16.51 -41.13
N SER A 88 -16.05 -16.03 -40.70
CA SER A 88 -16.25 -14.71 -40.10
C SER A 88 -17.35 -14.75 -39.02
N GLY A 89 -17.60 -13.63 -38.36
CA GLY A 89 -18.54 -13.53 -37.23
C GLY A 89 -17.86 -13.73 -35.86
N GLU A 90 -18.53 -13.30 -34.79
CA GLU A 90 -17.99 -13.35 -33.42
C GLU A 90 -17.68 -14.78 -32.95
N ASP A 91 -18.44 -15.77 -33.45
CA ASP A 91 -18.26 -17.19 -33.16
C ASP A 91 -17.55 -17.97 -34.28
N CYS A 92 -17.05 -17.30 -35.34
CA CYS A 92 -16.44 -17.93 -36.52
C CYS A 92 -17.31 -18.99 -37.22
N ASN A 93 -18.64 -18.84 -37.17
CA ASN A 93 -19.60 -19.74 -37.79
C ASN A 93 -20.07 -19.29 -39.18
N ASP A 94 -19.81 -18.03 -39.56
CA ASP A 94 -20.20 -17.50 -40.86
C ASP A 94 -19.14 -17.89 -41.90
N GLY A 95 -19.31 -19.11 -42.44
CA GLY A 95 -18.42 -19.67 -43.45
C GLY A 95 -18.60 -19.06 -44.84
N PRO A 96 -17.74 -19.42 -45.81
CA PRO A 96 -17.80 -18.90 -47.15
C PRO A 96 -19.11 -19.39 -47.79
N THR A 97 -19.99 -18.45 -48.12
CA THR A 97 -21.30 -18.71 -48.71
C THR A 97 -21.14 -19.49 -50.02
N GLY A 98 -21.31 -20.81 -49.98
CA GLY A 98 -21.24 -21.65 -51.17
C GLY A 98 -21.01 -23.13 -50.88
N GLY A 99 -22.06 -23.85 -50.45
CA GLY A 99 -21.98 -25.31 -50.34
C GLY A 99 -23.20 -25.95 -49.67
N SER A 100 -24.22 -26.25 -50.47
CA SER A 100 -25.45 -26.99 -50.19
C SER A 100 -25.48 -27.98 -49.01
N GLY A 101 -26.58 -27.91 -48.27
CA GLY A 101 -27.07 -28.98 -47.40
C GLY A 101 -28.55 -28.76 -47.06
N THR A 102 -29.39 -28.79 -48.09
CA THR A 102 -30.86 -28.78 -48.01
C THR A 102 -31.41 -29.77 -46.99
N GLN A 103 -32.07 -29.27 -45.95
CA GLN A 103 -33.19 -29.93 -45.30
C GLN A 103 -34.28 -28.87 -45.08
N ILE A 104 -35.16 -28.79 -46.07
CA ILE A 104 -36.41 -28.05 -45.99
C ILE A 104 -37.33 -28.90 -45.13
N SER A 105 -37.77 -28.37 -43.98
CA SER A 105 -39.05 -28.77 -43.40
C SER A 105 -39.84 -27.52 -43.06
N THR A 106 -40.87 -27.33 -43.86
CA THR A 106 -41.74 -26.16 -43.95
C THR A 106 -42.69 -26.10 -42.76
N THR A 107 -42.68 -25.01 -42.00
CA THR A 107 -43.93 -24.41 -41.46
C THR A 107 -43.71 -22.95 -41.06
N ARG A 108 -44.07 -22.07 -42.00
CA ARG A 108 -44.62 -20.70 -41.86
C ARG A 108 -44.54 -20.01 -40.48
N PRO A 109 -43.93 -18.80 -40.38
CA PRO A 109 -44.25 -17.86 -39.32
C PRO A 109 -45.36 -16.89 -39.75
N ARG A 110 -46.39 -16.84 -38.91
CA ARG A 110 -47.44 -15.82 -38.84
C ARG A 110 -46.85 -14.58 -38.14
N PRO A 111 -47.11 -13.34 -38.56
CA PRO A 111 -46.63 -12.17 -37.83
C PRO A 111 -47.56 -11.90 -36.65
N ARG A 112 -47.03 -11.63 -35.46
CA ARG A 112 -47.63 -10.79 -34.39
C ARG A 112 -46.63 -10.55 -33.24
N PRO A 113 -46.81 -9.48 -32.44
CA PRO A 113 -45.74 -8.56 -32.08
C PRO A 113 -45.46 -8.51 -30.57
N GLY A 114 -44.30 -7.95 -30.23
CA GLY A 114 -44.08 -7.24 -28.97
C GLY A 114 -43.35 -8.02 -27.89
N GLN A 115 -42.10 -7.63 -27.61
CA GLN A 115 -41.57 -7.57 -26.25
C GLN A 115 -40.35 -6.62 -26.15
N GLY A 116 -40.42 -5.44 -26.79
CA GLY A 116 -39.42 -4.39 -26.63
C GLY A 116 -39.79 -3.48 -25.45
N ARG A 117 -39.48 -3.88 -24.21
CA ARG A 117 -39.58 -2.98 -23.03
C ARG A 117 -38.53 -3.22 -21.95
N GLY A 118 -37.77 -4.32 -21.97
CA GLY A 118 -36.73 -4.60 -20.96
C GLY A 118 -35.34 -4.07 -21.34
N ASP A 119 -34.99 -4.11 -22.63
CA ASP A 119 -33.64 -3.72 -23.07
C ASP A 119 -33.47 -2.21 -23.16
N SER A 120 -34.55 -1.47 -23.41
CA SER A 120 -34.49 0.00 -23.46
C SER A 120 -34.15 0.61 -22.09
N GLU A 121 -34.57 0.01 -20.97
CA GLU A 121 -34.25 0.48 -19.62
C GLU A 121 -32.78 0.20 -19.27
N ARG A 122 -32.25 -0.96 -19.67
CA ARG A 122 -30.84 -1.34 -19.47
C ARG A 122 -29.89 -0.51 -20.32
N VAL A 123 -30.27 -0.26 -21.58
CA VAL A 123 -29.54 0.64 -22.48
C VAL A 123 -29.55 2.06 -21.89
N ARG A 124 -30.67 2.53 -21.36
CA ARG A 124 -30.76 3.85 -20.71
C ARG A 124 -29.92 3.95 -19.43
N GLN A 125 -29.87 2.89 -18.62
CA GLN A 125 -28.98 2.82 -17.45
C GLN A 125 -27.49 2.80 -17.82
N LEU A 126 -27.14 2.13 -18.92
CA LEU A 126 -25.77 2.11 -19.42
C LEU A 126 -25.36 3.48 -19.98
N GLU A 127 -26.26 4.16 -20.69
CA GLU A 127 -26.06 5.54 -21.14
C GLU A 127 -25.87 6.50 -19.96
N GLU A 128 -26.68 6.42 -18.90
CA GLU A 128 -26.51 7.23 -17.69
C GLU A 128 -25.17 6.97 -16.99
N LYS A 129 -24.73 5.72 -16.91
CA LYS A 129 -23.42 5.37 -16.32
C LYS A 129 -22.26 5.89 -17.16
N ILE A 130 -22.34 5.78 -18.49
CA ILE A 130 -21.32 6.30 -19.41
C ILE A 130 -21.29 7.83 -19.32
N GLN A 131 -22.45 8.49 -19.28
CA GLN A 131 -22.53 9.94 -19.10
C GLN A 131 -21.98 10.38 -17.73
N GLY A 132 -22.26 9.63 -16.66
CA GLY A 132 -21.71 9.88 -15.32
C GLY A 132 -20.19 9.72 -15.26
N LEU A 133 -19.65 8.68 -15.90
CA LEU A 133 -18.20 8.48 -16.03
C LEU A 133 -17.54 9.58 -16.85
N ASN A 134 -18.17 10.02 -17.95
CA ASN A 134 -17.67 11.12 -18.76
C ASN A 134 -17.67 12.45 -17.99
N LYS A 135 -18.69 12.67 -17.14
CA LYS A 135 -18.76 13.84 -16.26
C LYS A 135 -17.66 13.82 -15.20
N ASN A 136 -17.38 12.68 -14.58
CA ASN A 136 -16.29 12.53 -13.61
C ASN A 136 -14.91 12.76 -14.25
N LEU A 137 -14.70 12.29 -15.49
CA LEU A 137 -13.46 12.56 -16.22
C LEU A 137 -13.31 14.05 -16.54
N HIS A 138 -14.38 14.71 -16.96
CA HIS A 138 -14.35 16.17 -17.19
C HIS A 138 -14.09 16.94 -15.89
N ASP A 139 -14.67 16.52 -14.76
CA ASP A 139 -14.47 17.16 -13.46
C ASP A 139 -13.05 16.98 -12.92
N MET A 140 -12.45 15.81 -13.15
CA MET A 140 -11.02 15.61 -12.87
C MET A 140 -10.14 16.47 -13.79
N GLN A 141 -10.50 16.60 -15.07
CA GLN A 141 -9.74 17.39 -16.03
C GLN A 141 -9.83 18.89 -15.75
N THR A 142 -10.98 19.40 -15.31
CA THR A 142 -11.14 20.79 -14.84
C THR A 142 -10.37 21.00 -13.54
N THR A 143 -10.43 20.06 -12.59
CA THR A 143 -9.66 20.16 -11.33
C THR A 143 -8.15 20.23 -11.59
N LEU A 144 -7.63 19.41 -12.51
CA LEU A 144 -6.22 19.48 -12.94
C LEU A 144 -5.89 20.81 -13.63
N ARG A 145 -6.81 21.34 -14.44
CA ARG A 145 -6.61 22.62 -15.12
C ARG A 145 -6.63 23.79 -14.14
N THR A 146 -7.53 23.80 -13.17
CA THR A 146 -7.59 24.79 -12.08
C THR A 146 -6.37 24.69 -11.17
N MET A 147 -5.85 23.49 -10.90
CA MET A 147 -4.60 23.32 -10.16
C MET A 147 -3.40 23.87 -10.95
N SER A 148 -3.36 23.62 -12.26
CA SER A 148 -2.33 24.15 -13.16
C SER A 148 -2.39 25.68 -13.25
N GLU A 149 -3.59 26.26 -13.32
CA GLU A 149 -3.81 27.71 -13.33
C GLU A 149 -3.37 28.34 -12.00
N ARG A 150 -3.68 27.74 -10.85
CA ARG A 150 -3.18 28.21 -9.54
C ARG A 150 -1.66 28.15 -9.41
N PHE A 151 -1.04 27.10 -9.95
CA PHE A 151 0.43 26.97 -9.96
C PHE A 151 1.09 28.05 -10.82
N GLN A 152 0.43 28.44 -11.91
CA GLN A 152 0.89 29.46 -12.84
C GLN A 152 0.61 30.89 -12.34
N GLU A 153 -0.44 31.07 -11.53
CA GLU A 153 -0.79 32.32 -10.86
C GLU A 153 0.13 32.62 -9.67
N GLU A 154 0.59 31.60 -8.93
CA GLU A 154 1.65 31.78 -7.92
C GLU A 154 3.00 32.17 -8.53
N MET A 155 3.27 31.78 -9.78
CA MET A 155 4.48 32.16 -10.53
C MET A 155 4.44 33.58 -11.11
N ASN A 156 3.27 34.23 -11.17
CA ASN A 156 3.08 35.52 -11.87
C ASN A 156 2.79 36.72 -10.94
N LYS A 157 3.03 36.62 -9.62
CA LYS A 157 2.95 37.80 -8.73
C LYS A 157 4.25 38.62 -8.75
N PRO A 158 4.21 39.93 -9.10
CA PRO A 158 5.40 40.77 -9.18
C PRO A 158 5.74 41.35 -7.80
N GLY A 159 6.99 41.17 -7.36
CA GLY A 159 7.51 41.69 -6.10
C GLY A 159 9.05 41.72 -6.03
N SER A 160 9.65 42.65 -6.79
CA SER A 160 10.98 43.27 -6.62
C SER A 160 12.28 42.52 -6.99
N ASN A 161 12.76 42.90 -8.19
CA ASN A 161 14.14 43.21 -8.62
C ASN A 161 15.30 42.23 -8.38
N SER A 162 15.77 41.56 -9.45
CA SER A 162 16.74 42.16 -10.39
C SER A 162 17.23 41.16 -11.46
N GLY A 163 17.34 41.63 -12.71
CA GLY A 163 18.43 41.25 -13.61
C GLY A 163 18.31 39.99 -14.47
N GLY A 164 17.45 40.07 -15.50
CA GLY A 164 17.55 39.48 -16.84
C GLY A 164 18.44 38.26 -17.18
N THR A 165 17.79 37.38 -17.96
CA THR A 165 18.26 36.50 -19.05
C THR A 165 18.46 35.01 -18.78
N GLY A 166 17.73 34.23 -19.59
CA GLY A 166 18.09 32.87 -20.00
C GLY A 166 17.66 31.77 -19.03
N GLY A 167 16.77 30.88 -19.49
CA GLY A 167 16.36 29.69 -18.75
C GLY A 167 17.55 28.93 -18.19
N ARG A 168 17.63 28.85 -16.87
CA ARG A 168 18.65 28.07 -16.17
C ARG A 168 18.10 26.69 -15.86
N ASN A 169 18.74 25.69 -16.46
CA ASN A 169 18.68 24.31 -15.99
C ASN A 169 19.05 24.28 -14.49
N PRO A 170 18.44 23.41 -13.68
CA PRO A 170 18.69 23.32 -12.23
C PRO A 170 20.13 22.94 -11.81
N ALA A 171 21.04 22.71 -12.77
CA ALA A 171 22.44 22.38 -12.53
C ALA A 171 23.32 23.60 -12.20
N ASP A 172 22.84 24.83 -12.44
CA ASP A 172 23.66 26.04 -12.37
C ASP A 172 23.72 26.70 -10.98
N ALA A 173 23.19 26.02 -9.95
CA ALA A 173 23.21 26.47 -8.54
C ALA A 173 24.39 25.88 -7.73
N ALA A 174 25.38 25.29 -8.38
CA ALA A 174 26.57 24.78 -7.72
C ALA A 174 27.51 25.94 -7.31
N GLN A 175 28.05 25.88 -6.09
CA GLN A 175 29.05 26.84 -5.60
C GLN A 175 30.24 26.94 -6.58
N PRO A 176 30.86 28.13 -6.71
CA PRO A 176 31.88 28.41 -7.74
C PRO A 176 33.05 27.40 -7.74
N GLU A 177 33.39 26.85 -6.57
CA GLU A 177 34.46 25.85 -6.38
C GLU A 177 34.15 24.49 -7.03
N ILE A 178 32.87 24.08 -7.09
CA ILE A 178 32.46 22.84 -7.77
C ILE A 178 32.56 23.03 -9.29
N LYS A 179 32.24 24.22 -9.80
CA LYS A 179 32.39 24.56 -11.22
C LYS A 179 33.86 24.57 -11.64
N GLU A 180 34.75 25.10 -10.81
CA GLU A 180 36.20 25.04 -11.02
C GLU A 180 36.74 23.61 -11.00
N THR A 181 36.24 22.77 -10.09
CA THR A 181 36.64 21.36 -10.01
C THR A 181 36.17 20.57 -11.23
N ILE A 182 34.93 20.80 -11.68
CA ILE A 182 34.39 20.22 -12.91
C ILE A 182 35.20 20.71 -14.12
N HIS A 183 35.48 22.01 -14.24
CA HIS A 183 36.34 22.53 -15.30
C HIS A 183 37.76 21.95 -15.25
N SER A 184 38.33 21.74 -14.06
CA SER A 184 39.64 21.09 -13.89
C SER A 184 39.63 19.65 -14.38
N ILE A 185 38.57 18.89 -14.05
CA ILE A 185 38.39 17.51 -14.49
C ILE A 185 38.17 17.46 -16.01
N GLN A 186 37.29 18.31 -16.57
CA GLN A 186 37.10 18.43 -18.02
C GLN A 186 38.43 18.73 -18.72
N THR A 187 39.20 19.70 -18.22
CA THR A 187 40.51 20.07 -18.80
C THR A 187 41.51 18.90 -18.75
N LYS A 188 41.49 18.09 -17.68
CA LYS A 188 42.32 16.88 -17.58
C LYS A 188 41.87 15.79 -18.55
N LEU A 189 40.56 15.60 -18.73
CA LEU A 189 39.99 14.70 -19.73
C LEU A 189 40.37 15.13 -21.15
N ASP A 190 40.24 16.43 -21.46
CA ASP A 190 40.62 16.98 -22.76
C ASP A 190 42.13 16.84 -23.03
N GLN A 191 42.97 16.98 -22.00
CA GLN A 191 44.40 16.71 -22.12
C GLN A 191 44.73 15.24 -22.38
N LEU A 192 43.98 14.33 -21.76
CA LEU A 192 44.12 12.88 -21.97
C LEU A 192 43.64 12.49 -23.37
N ASP A 193 42.52 13.04 -23.82
CA ASP A 193 41.97 12.80 -25.16
C ASP A 193 42.90 13.34 -26.25
N ASN A 194 43.45 14.55 -26.08
CA ASN A 194 44.40 15.13 -27.01
C ASN A 194 45.70 14.30 -27.10
N ARG A 195 46.25 13.83 -25.96
CA ARG A 195 47.40 12.91 -25.97
C ARG A 195 47.07 11.60 -26.67
N THR A 196 45.90 11.02 -26.38
CA THR A 196 45.45 9.76 -27.00
C THR A 196 45.28 9.93 -28.51
N GLN A 197 44.68 11.03 -28.95
CA GLN A 197 44.49 11.36 -30.36
C GLN A 197 45.82 11.67 -31.06
N ALA A 198 46.80 12.27 -30.37
CA ALA A 198 48.15 12.46 -30.90
C ALA A 198 48.89 11.12 -31.06
N HIS A 199 48.71 10.19 -30.12
CA HIS A 199 49.20 8.82 -30.24
C HIS A 199 48.53 8.08 -31.40
N ASP A 200 47.21 8.22 -31.58
CA ASP A 200 46.49 7.64 -32.72
C ASP A 200 46.96 8.22 -34.07
N LYS A 201 47.16 9.53 -34.17
CA LYS A 201 47.72 10.17 -35.38
C LYS A 201 49.12 9.65 -35.69
N THR A 202 49.92 9.41 -34.66
CA THR A 202 51.26 8.83 -34.80
C THR A 202 51.19 7.38 -35.27
N LEU A 203 50.27 6.58 -34.72
CA LEU A 203 50.02 5.20 -35.16
C LEU A 203 49.54 5.14 -36.61
N VAL A 204 48.65 6.05 -37.02
CA VAL A 204 48.18 6.16 -38.42
C VAL A 204 49.30 6.61 -39.35
N SER A 205 50.15 7.55 -38.92
CA SER A 205 51.32 7.99 -39.70
C SER A 205 52.33 6.85 -39.89
N ILE A 206 52.62 6.08 -38.84
CA ILE A 206 53.49 4.90 -38.90
C ILE A 206 52.87 3.82 -39.79
N ASN A 207 51.57 3.55 -39.67
CA ASN A 207 50.86 2.58 -40.50
C ASN A 207 50.90 2.97 -41.99
N ASN A 208 50.67 4.25 -42.31
CA ASN A 208 50.79 4.74 -43.68
C ASN A 208 52.24 4.66 -44.20
N HIS A 209 53.25 4.87 -43.35
CA HIS A 209 54.65 4.77 -43.77
C HIS A 209 55.12 3.32 -43.99
N LEU A 210 54.49 2.34 -43.32
CA LEU A 210 54.75 0.91 -43.50
C LEU A 210 53.96 0.31 -44.68
N VAL A 211 52.76 0.83 -44.97
CA VAL A 211 51.85 0.30 -46.00
C VAL A 211 52.01 1.02 -47.35
N ASN A 212 52.40 2.32 -47.37
CA ASN A 212 52.65 3.08 -48.60
C ASN A 212 54.14 3.26 -48.92
N GLY A 213 55.02 2.44 -48.34
CA GLY A 213 56.42 2.31 -48.74
C GLY A 213 56.53 1.72 -50.15
N LYS A 214 56.19 2.56 -51.15
CA LYS A 214 56.33 2.31 -52.58
C LYS A 214 57.81 2.02 -52.86
N GLY A 215 58.09 0.80 -53.29
CA GLY A 215 59.41 0.40 -53.76
C GLY A 215 59.89 1.37 -54.83
N ASN A 216 61.01 2.03 -54.55
CA ASN A 216 61.92 2.52 -55.57
C ASN A 216 63.28 1.90 -55.25
N GLU A 217 63.79 1.17 -56.23
CA GLU A 217 65.06 0.46 -56.22
C GLU A 217 66.21 1.38 -55.77
N LEU A 218 66.80 1.03 -54.62
CA LEU A 218 68.23 1.20 -54.39
C LEU A 218 68.72 -0.11 -53.77
N GLU A 219 69.22 -0.95 -54.67
CA GLU A 219 69.94 -2.18 -54.42
C GLU A 219 71.14 -1.88 -53.49
N GLY A 220 71.20 -2.54 -52.33
CA GLY A 220 72.35 -2.47 -51.42
C GLY A 220 72.09 -1.89 -50.02
N GLY A 221 71.15 -2.46 -49.25
CA GLY A 221 70.96 -2.02 -47.85
C GLY A 221 70.02 -2.86 -46.95
N GLY A 222 69.56 -4.03 -47.38
CA GLY A 222 68.49 -4.78 -46.70
C GLY A 222 68.82 -5.32 -45.30
N GLY A 223 70.10 -5.57 -44.98
CA GLY A 223 70.49 -6.14 -43.69
C GLY A 223 70.24 -5.21 -42.50
N ARG A 224 70.54 -3.91 -42.65
CA ARG A 224 70.44 -2.91 -41.56
C ARG A 224 69.00 -2.54 -41.21
N LEU A 225 68.12 -2.52 -42.21
CA LEU A 225 66.70 -2.21 -42.01
C LEU A 225 65.98 -3.37 -41.30
N ASN A 226 66.35 -4.60 -41.65
CA ASN A 226 65.80 -5.81 -41.03
C ASN A 226 66.23 -5.94 -39.56
N THR A 227 67.49 -5.62 -39.23
CA THR A 227 67.95 -5.62 -37.83
C THR A 227 67.26 -4.55 -36.97
N LEU A 228 67.08 -3.34 -37.51
CA LEU A 228 66.34 -2.26 -36.82
C LEU A 228 64.86 -2.61 -36.61
N LYS A 229 64.22 -3.22 -37.61
CA LYS A 229 62.85 -3.72 -37.50
C LYS A 229 62.72 -4.78 -36.40
N GLU A 230 63.69 -5.69 -36.31
CA GLU A 230 63.69 -6.74 -35.30
C GLU A 230 63.93 -6.19 -33.87
N GLU A 231 64.81 -5.21 -33.70
CA GLU A 231 64.99 -4.50 -32.42
C GLU A 231 63.74 -3.74 -31.98
N ILE A 232 63.07 -3.04 -32.91
CA ILE A 232 61.83 -2.32 -32.62
C ILE A 232 60.71 -3.28 -32.22
N LEU A 233 60.58 -4.42 -32.91
CA LEU A 233 59.59 -5.43 -32.57
C LEU A 233 59.86 -6.07 -31.20
N LYS A 234 61.13 -6.35 -30.86
CA LYS A 234 61.52 -6.85 -29.53
C LYS A 234 61.23 -5.85 -28.42
N GLU A 235 61.51 -4.56 -28.63
CA GLU A 235 61.21 -3.53 -27.64
C GLU A 235 59.71 -3.27 -27.49
N LEU A 236 58.94 -3.38 -28.58
CA LEU A 236 57.47 -3.32 -28.55
C LEU A 236 56.90 -4.52 -27.77
N GLU A 237 57.35 -5.73 -28.07
CA GLU A 237 56.95 -6.95 -27.35
C GLU A 237 57.27 -6.86 -25.86
N ARG A 238 58.46 -6.34 -25.50
CA ARG A 238 58.86 -6.12 -24.11
C ARG A 238 57.94 -5.12 -23.40
N ARG A 239 57.62 -3.99 -24.06
CA ARG A 239 56.73 -2.94 -23.49
C ARG A 239 55.29 -3.42 -23.35
N VAL A 240 54.78 -4.14 -24.35
CA VAL A 240 53.44 -4.75 -24.29
C VAL A 240 53.40 -5.79 -23.17
N SER A 241 54.41 -6.65 -23.06
CA SER A 241 54.48 -7.66 -21.98
C SER A 241 54.49 -7.03 -20.59
N LEU A 242 55.27 -5.96 -20.39
CA LEU A 242 55.28 -5.22 -19.12
C LEU A 242 53.93 -4.56 -18.81
N SER A 243 53.31 -3.92 -19.80
CA SER A 243 51.99 -3.31 -19.65
C SER A 243 50.92 -4.36 -19.32
N CYS A 244 50.92 -5.49 -20.03
CA CYS A 244 50.02 -6.62 -19.77
C CYS A 244 50.20 -7.17 -18.36
N SER A 245 51.44 -7.31 -17.87
CA SER A 245 51.70 -7.79 -16.50
C SER A 245 51.17 -6.82 -15.44
N SER A 246 51.35 -5.51 -15.63
CA SER A 246 50.84 -4.49 -14.70
C SER A 246 49.31 -4.44 -14.70
N CYS A 247 48.68 -4.56 -15.88
CA CYS A 247 47.23 -4.62 -16.01
C CYS A 247 46.67 -5.90 -15.37
N GLN A 248 47.36 -7.03 -15.53
CA GLN A 248 46.96 -8.30 -14.94
C GLN A 248 46.94 -8.23 -13.40
N VAL A 249 48.00 -7.69 -12.78
CA VAL A 249 48.05 -7.48 -11.32
C VAL A 249 46.90 -6.58 -10.86
N GLY A 250 46.62 -5.49 -11.57
CA GLY A 250 45.48 -4.61 -11.24
C GLY A 250 44.12 -5.31 -11.32
N VAL A 251 43.92 -6.21 -12.28
CA VAL A 251 42.69 -7.02 -12.39
C VAL A 251 42.60 -8.04 -11.26
N GLU A 252 43.72 -8.67 -10.88
CA GLU A 252 43.78 -9.61 -9.77
C GLU A 252 43.50 -8.91 -8.43
N ASP A 253 44.04 -7.71 -8.21
CA ASP A 253 43.76 -6.89 -7.04
C ASP A 253 42.29 -6.45 -6.98
N LEU A 254 41.70 -6.04 -8.11
CA LEU A 254 40.28 -5.67 -8.17
C LEU A 254 39.38 -6.88 -7.88
N ARG A 255 39.74 -8.07 -8.37
CA ARG A 255 39.02 -9.32 -8.05
C ARG A 255 39.11 -9.65 -6.57
N ARG A 256 40.29 -9.48 -5.94
CA ARG A 256 40.48 -9.68 -4.50
C ARG A 256 39.62 -8.69 -3.71
N GLN A 257 39.64 -7.41 -4.09
CA GLN A 257 38.82 -6.37 -3.49
C GLN A 257 37.32 -6.69 -3.57
N GLN A 258 36.85 -7.13 -4.73
CA GLN A 258 35.45 -7.54 -4.92
C GLN A 258 35.06 -8.73 -4.03
N GLN A 259 35.98 -9.66 -3.80
CA GLN A 259 35.74 -10.80 -2.90
C GLN A 259 35.64 -10.34 -1.44
N GLU A 260 36.55 -9.48 -0.98
CA GLU A 260 36.50 -8.91 0.36
C GLU A 260 35.21 -8.11 0.60
N ASP A 261 34.79 -7.30 -0.37
CA ASP A 261 33.57 -6.51 -0.25
C ASP A 261 32.33 -7.40 -0.24
N ARG A 262 32.31 -8.51 -1.00
CA ARG A 262 31.25 -9.53 -0.89
C ARG A 262 31.19 -10.17 0.48
N GLU A 263 32.33 -10.45 1.10
CA GLU A 263 32.39 -11.04 2.44
C GLU A 263 31.92 -10.05 3.51
N ARG A 264 32.31 -8.77 3.39
CA ARG A 264 31.81 -7.68 4.24
C ARG A 264 30.30 -7.52 4.13
N ILE A 265 29.74 -7.54 2.91
CA ILE A 265 28.30 -7.45 2.69
C ILE A 265 27.59 -8.63 3.36
N ARG A 266 28.06 -9.87 3.18
CA ARG A 266 27.48 -11.06 3.85
C ARG A 266 27.53 -10.97 5.37
N ALA A 267 28.60 -10.42 5.94
CA ALA A 267 28.71 -10.21 7.38
C ALA A 267 27.67 -9.20 7.89
N LEU A 268 27.48 -8.08 7.17
CA LEU A 268 26.48 -7.08 7.48
C LEU A 268 25.06 -7.63 7.35
N GLU A 269 24.76 -8.40 6.29
CA GLU A 269 23.47 -9.08 6.11
C GLU A 269 23.16 -10.02 7.29
N LYS A 270 24.16 -10.77 7.76
CA LYS A 270 24.00 -11.62 8.94
C LYS A 270 23.67 -10.79 10.18
N GLN A 271 24.38 -9.68 10.41
CA GLN A 271 24.06 -8.80 11.54
C GLN A 271 22.64 -8.21 11.44
N LEU A 272 22.24 -7.72 10.27
CA LEU A 272 20.88 -7.25 9.99
C LEU A 272 19.84 -8.32 10.27
N SER A 273 20.06 -9.57 9.83
CA SER A 273 19.13 -10.68 10.11
C SER A 273 18.98 -10.97 11.60
N THR A 274 20.07 -10.88 12.37
CA THR A 274 20.00 -11.07 13.84
C THR A 274 19.31 -9.92 14.56
N MET A 275 19.43 -8.70 14.05
CA MET A 275 18.68 -7.55 14.58
C MET A 275 17.20 -7.68 14.24
N ASP A 276 16.86 -8.01 13.00
CA ASP A 276 15.48 -8.21 12.55
C ASP A 276 14.75 -9.30 13.35
N ALA A 277 15.43 -10.43 13.61
CA ALA A 277 14.90 -11.49 14.47
C ALA A 277 14.60 -10.99 15.90
N ARG A 278 15.50 -10.17 16.48
CA ARG A 278 15.30 -9.57 17.81
C ARG A 278 14.15 -8.57 17.83
N TYR A 279 14.01 -7.76 16.79
CA TYR A 279 12.88 -6.84 16.67
C TYR A 279 11.56 -7.57 16.53
N ARG A 280 11.48 -8.61 15.70
CA ARG A 280 10.28 -9.45 15.57
C ARG A 280 9.92 -10.10 16.90
N GLN A 281 10.88 -10.68 17.61
CA GLN A 281 10.64 -11.26 18.93
C GLN A 281 10.10 -10.24 19.95
N SER A 282 10.64 -9.01 19.92
CA SER A 282 10.19 -7.92 20.79
C SER A 282 8.76 -7.48 20.44
N LEU A 283 8.45 -7.34 19.15
CA LEU A 283 7.11 -7.02 18.66
C LEU A 283 6.10 -8.11 19.01
N ASP A 284 6.47 -9.38 18.88
CA ASP A 284 5.62 -10.51 19.30
C ASP A 284 5.40 -10.50 20.82
N GLY A 285 6.40 -10.11 21.61
CA GLY A 285 6.27 -9.89 23.06
C GLY A 285 5.24 -8.83 23.39
N LEU A 286 5.39 -7.63 22.80
CA LEU A 286 4.45 -6.52 22.94
C LEU A 286 3.04 -6.91 22.47
N ARG A 287 2.91 -7.62 21.35
CA ARG A 287 1.62 -8.09 20.83
C ARG A 287 0.92 -9.02 21.82
N ARG A 288 1.64 -9.96 22.45
CA ARG A 288 1.07 -10.83 23.48
C ARG A 288 0.63 -10.03 24.71
N GLU A 289 1.40 -9.03 25.10
CA GLU A 289 1.04 -8.16 26.22
C GLU A 289 -0.21 -7.32 25.94
N VAL A 290 -0.35 -6.77 24.73
CA VAL A 290 -1.55 -6.07 24.28
C VAL A 290 -2.77 -7.00 24.30
N VAL A 291 -2.64 -8.23 23.79
CA VAL A 291 -3.75 -9.22 23.84
C VAL A 291 -4.15 -9.56 25.28
N ARG A 292 -3.17 -9.68 26.19
CA ARG A 292 -3.44 -9.91 27.62
C ARG A 292 -4.18 -8.73 28.24
N LEU A 293 -3.76 -7.50 27.96
CA LEU A 293 -4.43 -6.28 28.44
C LEU A 293 -5.85 -6.14 27.86
N GLN A 294 -6.04 -6.47 26.58
CA GLN A 294 -7.36 -6.49 25.94
C GLN A 294 -8.32 -7.43 26.69
N GLY A 295 -7.89 -8.65 27.00
CA GLY A 295 -8.70 -9.60 27.78
C GLY A 295 -9.06 -9.06 29.16
N CYS A 296 -8.16 -8.32 29.82
CA CYS A 296 -8.48 -7.64 31.08
C CYS A 296 -9.57 -6.57 30.90
N CYS A 297 -9.48 -5.74 29.86
CA CYS A 297 -10.49 -4.73 29.54
C CYS A 297 -11.87 -5.35 29.28
N ASP A 298 -11.92 -6.50 28.62
CA ASP A 298 -13.18 -7.23 28.37
C ASP A 298 -13.82 -7.69 29.69
N THR A 299 -13.04 -8.20 30.64
CA THR A 299 -13.55 -8.57 31.97
C THR A 299 -14.05 -7.36 32.77
N VAL A 300 -13.39 -6.21 32.66
CA VAL A 300 -13.83 -4.97 33.30
C VAL A 300 -15.13 -4.47 32.69
N ASN A 301 -15.28 -4.58 31.37
CA ASN A 301 -16.53 -4.23 30.67
C ASN A 301 -17.68 -5.17 31.05
N ASP A 302 -17.44 -6.48 31.19
CA ASP A 302 -18.44 -7.42 31.70
C ASP A 302 -18.89 -7.03 33.12
N LEU A 303 -17.94 -6.73 34.00
CA LEU A 303 -18.24 -6.32 35.36
C LEU A 303 -19.07 -5.03 35.40
N LYS A 304 -18.72 -4.04 34.56
CA LYS A 304 -19.48 -2.80 34.41
C LYS A 304 -20.92 -3.09 34.00
N ASN A 305 -21.14 -3.93 32.99
CA ASN A 305 -22.49 -4.29 32.55
C ASN A 305 -23.30 -4.99 33.65
N ARG A 306 -22.65 -5.85 34.43
CA ARG A 306 -23.28 -6.52 35.57
C ARG A 306 -23.65 -5.56 36.69
N ILE A 307 -22.81 -4.57 36.97
CA ILE A 307 -23.09 -3.51 37.94
C ILE A 307 -24.28 -2.68 37.47
N THR A 308 -24.28 -2.21 36.21
CA THR A 308 -25.40 -1.44 35.65
C THR A 308 -26.72 -2.22 35.69
N ASN A 309 -26.70 -3.53 35.42
CA ASN A 309 -27.90 -4.37 35.57
C ASN A 309 -28.34 -4.50 37.04
N ALA A 310 -27.41 -4.57 37.99
CA ALA A 310 -27.73 -4.59 39.41
C ALA A 310 -28.33 -3.25 39.86
N GLU A 311 -27.79 -2.12 39.39
CA GLU A 311 -28.33 -0.78 39.63
C GLU A 311 -29.78 -0.66 39.12
N HIS A 312 -30.07 -1.08 37.88
CA HIS A 312 -31.44 -1.06 37.36
C HIS A 312 -32.41 -1.90 38.18
N LYS A 313 -31.98 -3.08 38.66
CA LYS A 313 -32.80 -3.92 39.54
C LYS A 313 -33.05 -3.27 40.90
N ILE A 314 -32.06 -2.58 41.45
CA ILE A 314 -32.19 -1.82 42.70
C ILE A 314 -33.17 -0.66 42.51
N THR A 315 -33.06 0.11 41.42
CA THR A 315 -34.00 1.19 41.09
C THR A 315 -35.42 0.66 40.97
N SER A 316 -35.64 -0.41 40.21
CA SER A 316 -36.97 -1.02 40.06
C SER A 316 -37.51 -1.59 41.38
N ALA A 317 -36.65 -2.17 42.21
CA ALA A 317 -37.05 -2.60 43.56
C ALA A 317 -37.45 -1.41 44.43
N SER A 318 -36.69 -0.31 44.40
CA SER A 318 -37.01 0.93 45.11
C SER A 318 -38.37 1.49 44.69
N GLU A 319 -38.65 1.57 43.39
CA GLU A 319 -39.94 2.02 42.87
C GLU A 319 -41.09 1.13 43.36
N ASN A 320 -40.89 -0.19 43.39
CA ASN A 320 -41.87 -1.13 43.93
C ASN A 320 -42.10 -0.93 45.44
N PHE A 321 -41.04 -0.64 46.20
CA PHE A 321 -41.15 -0.31 47.63
C PHE A 321 -41.91 0.98 47.84
N ASP A 322 -41.65 2.04 47.06
CA ASP A 322 -42.38 3.30 47.13
C ASP A 322 -43.87 3.09 46.87
N VAL A 323 -44.25 2.25 45.90
CA VAL A 323 -45.66 1.90 45.64
C VAL A 323 -46.30 1.18 46.83
N ILE A 324 -45.59 0.24 47.44
CA ILE A 324 -46.09 -0.49 48.62
C ILE A 324 -46.23 0.45 49.82
N GLN A 325 -45.24 1.32 50.04
CA GLN A 325 -45.24 2.30 51.12
C GLN A 325 -46.40 3.29 50.97
N ASN A 326 -46.61 3.84 49.76
CA ASN A 326 -47.75 4.70 49.47
C ASN A 326 -49.11 4.00 49.66
N ARG A 327 -49.21 2.69 49.40
CA ARG A 327 -50.43 1.92 49.70
C ARG A 327 -50.60 1.74 51.21
N LEU A 328 -49.53 1.44 51.93
CA LEU A 328 -49.56 1.30 53.39
C LEU A 328 -49.96 2.62 54.07
N ASP A 329 -49.41 3.75 53.63
CA ASP A 329 -49.75 5.08 54.15
C ASP A 329 -51.21 5.46 53.87
N LYS A 330 -51.79 5.02 52.74
CA LYS A 330 -53.21 5.21 52.45
C LYS A 330 -54.12 4.34 53.33
N GLU A 331 -53.71 3.12 53.63
CA GLU A 331 -54.45 2.21 54.53
C GLU A 331 -54.36 2.66 55.99
N LEU A 332 -53.21 3.18 56.43
CA LEU A 332 -52.99 3.70 57.79
C LEU A 332 -53.55 5.12 57.99
N GLY A 333 -53.58 5.95 56.94
CA GLY A 333 -54.18 7.29 56.95
C GLY A 333 -55.71 7.30 56.87
N GLY A 334 -56.35 6.14 56.68
CA GLY A 334 -57.81 6.00 56.59
C GLY A 334 -58.55 5.96 57.93
N GLY A 335 -57.83 5.94 59.07
CA GLY A 335 -58.42 5.75 60.39
C GLY A 335 -57.98 6.76 61.44
N GLY A 336 -58.68 7.91 61.54
CA GLY A 336 -58.76 8.65 62.81
C GLY A 336 -58.72 10.18 62.76
N GLY A 337 -59.89 10.80 62.97
CA GLY A 337 -60.09 12.09 63.66
C GLY A 337 -60.02 13.35 62.79
N GLY A 338 -60.90 14.35 62.90
CA GLY A 338 -61.95 14.65 63.88
C GLY A 338 -62.63 15.98 63.51
N ARG A 339 -63.88 16.14 63.97
CA ARG A 339 -64.82 17.26 63.76
C ARG A 339 -64.30 18.63 64.21
N THR A 340 -64.66 19.68 63.47
CA THR A 340 -65.18 20.97 63.99
C THR A 340 -66.01 21.70 62.93
N ASP A 341 -67.33 21.62 63.11
CA ASP A 341 -68.46 22.55 62.92
C ASP A 341 -68.60 23.55 61.75
N ASN A 342 -69.86 23.59 61.29
CA ASN A 342 -70.64 24.64 60.60
C ASN A 342 -70.33 24.88 59.11
N ASN A 343 -71.27 24.91 58.16
CA ASN A 343 -72.73 25.05 58.18
C ASN A 343 -73.27 24.70 56.78
N GLY A 344 -74.53 24.25 56.66
CA GLY A 344 -75.32 24.50 55.45
C GLY A 344 -75.69 23.33 54.52
N ASN A 345 -76.80 22.67 54.89
CA ASN A 345 -77.97 22.48 54.02
C ASN A 345 -77.96 21.44 52.87
N GLY A 346 -78.72 20.36 53.10
CA GLY A 346 -79.78 19.91 52.20
C GLY A 346 -79.46 18.78 51.22
N GLY A 347 -80.17 17.64 51.35
CA GLY A 347 -80.28 16.68 50.24
C GLY A 347 -80.60 15.24 50.60
N PHE A 348 -81.89 14.95 50.67
CA PHE A 348 -82.57 13.66 50.86
C PHE A 348 -82.03 12.45 50.06
N GLY A 349 -82.13 11.25 50.65
CA GLY A 349 -82.04 9.97 49.93
C GLY A 349 -82.15 8.73 50.81
N ARG A 350 -83.39 8.25 51.03
CA ARG A 350 -83.75 6.98 51.70
C ARG A 350 -83.13 5.75 51.02
N GLY A 351 -82.78 4.73 51.80
CA GLY A 351 -82.59 3.36 51.33
C GLY A 351 -82.14 2.39 52.42
N SER A 352 -83.10 1.73 53.06
CA SER A 352 -82.92 0.70 54.09
C SER A 352 -82.24 -0.57 53.56
N GLY A 353 -81.45 -1.22 54.43
CA GLY A 353 -81.01 -2.62 54.24
C GLY A 353 -79.86 -2.98 55.16
N GLY A 354 -80.15 -3.37 56.40
CA GLY A 354 -79.14 -3.96 57.28
C GLY A 354 -78.78 -5.38 56.87
N ILE A 355 -77.61 -5.87 57.28
CA ILE A 355 -77.34 -7.14 58.02
C ILE A 355 -75.93 -7.01 58.60
N GLY A 356 -75.78 -7.35 59.89
CA GLY A 356 -74.52 -7.27 60.63
C GLY A 356 -73.48 -8.32 60.23
N GLY A 357 -72.23 -8.00 60.53
CA GLY A 357 -71.08 -8.91 60.48
C GLY A 357 -69.93 -8.25 61.23
N GLY A 358 -69.47 -8.89 62.31
CA GLY A 358 -68.55 -8.32 63.29
C GLY A 358 -67.21 -7.86 62.71
N SER A 359 -66.81 -6.68 63.14
CA SER A 359 -65.45 -6.15 62.98
C SER A 359 -64.49 -6.99 63.81
N GLN A 360 -63.73 -7.87 63.16
CA GLN A 360 -62.56 -8.48 63.76
C GLN A 360 -61.38 -7.56 63.43
N ASP A 361 -61.02 -6.71 64.40
CA ASP A 361 -59.79 -5.92 64.37
C ASP A 361 -58.59 -6.86 64.17
N VAL A 362 -58.00 -6.82 62.97
CA VAL A 362 -56.70 -7.45 62.73
C VAL A 362 -55.66 -6.50 63.30
N VAL A 363 -55.37 -6.64 64.58
CA VAL A 363 -54.18 -6.08 65.20
C VAL A 363 -52.98 -6.76 64.55
N VAL A 364 -52.38 -6.10 63.55
CA VAL A 364 -51.07 -6.47 63.03
C VAL A 364 -50.07 -6.12 64.13
N THR A 365 -49.72 -7.11 64.95
CA THR A 365 -48.75 -6.97 66.03
C THR A 365 -47.40 -6.52 65.45
N GLU A 366 -46.83 -5.45 66.01
CA GLU A 366 -45.51 -4.89 65.70
C GLU A 366 -44.44 -6.00 65.55
N ASP A 367 -44.51 -7.04 66.38
CA ASP A 367 -43.62 -8.21 66.35
C ASP A 367 -43.53 -8.92 65.00
N ARG A 368 -44.61 -8.88 64.20
CA ARG A 368 -44.68 -9.55 62.89
C ARG A 368 -44.02 -8.71 61.79
N LEU A 369 -44.04 -7.39 61.95
CA LEU A 369 -43.32 -6.45 61.10
C LEU A 369 -41.84 -6.45 61.46
N ASP A 370 -41.51 -6.48 62.74
CA ASP A 370 -40.12 -6.53 63.23
C ASP A 370 -39.43 -7.85 62.83
N GLY A 371 -40.15 -8.97 62.88
CA GLY A 371 -39.69 -10.25 62.36
C GLY A 371 -39.43 -10.24 60.85
N ARG A 372 -40.29 -9.55 60.06
CA ARG A 372 -40.09 -9.39 58.62
C ARG A 372 -38.94 -8.46 58.29
N LEU A 373 -38.72 -7.42 59.08
CA LEU A 373 -37.61 -6.48 58.93
C LEU A 373 -36.26 -7.18 59.16
N ARG A 374 -36.17 -8.00 60.21
CA ARG A 374 -34.96 -8.79 60.50
C ARG A 374 -34.66 -9.84 59.43
N ASP A 375 -35.70 -10.46 58.86
CA ASP A 375 -35.51 -11.44 57.79
C ASP A 375 -35.08 -10.77 56.46
N LEU A 376 -35.56 -9.55 56.22
CA LEU A 376 -35.12 -8.68 55.13
C LEU A 376 -33.68 -8.21 55.31
N GLU A 377 -33.32 -7.73 56.49
CA GLU A 377 -31.95 -7.33 56.82
C GLU A 377 -30.99 -8.50 56.64
N ARG A 378 -31.36 -9.69 57.14
CA ARG A 378 -30.56 -10.91 56.97
C ARG A 378 -30.42 -11.31 55.51
N ARG A 379 -31.45 -11.14 54.68
CA ARG A 379 -31.37 -11.41 53.24
C ARG A 379 -30.45 -10.42 52.53
N VAL A 380 -30.61 -9.12 52.79
CA VAL A 380 -29.77 -8.07 52.20
C VAL A 380 -28.31 -8.29 52.57
N ASN A 381 -28.02 -8.53 53.85
CA ASN A 381 -26.66 -8.74 54.35
C ASN A 381 -26.01 -10.00 53.74
N ASN A 382 -26.78 -11.07 53.52
CA ASN A 382 -26.31 -12.27 52.81
C ASN A 382 -26.03 -12.00 51.32
N THR A 383 -26.85 -11.18 50.63
CA THR A 383 -26.56 -10.76 49.26
C THR A 383 -25.31 -9.89 49.19
N VAL A 384 -25.13 -8.96 50.14
CA VAL A 384 -23.97 -8.08 50.22
C VAL A 384 -22.69 -8.89 50.46
N GLN A 385 -22.69 -9.82 51.43
CA GLN A 385 -21.57 -10.73 51.65
C GLN A 385 -21.27 -11.60 50.43
N ARG A 386 -22.29 -12.11 49.73
CA ARG A 386 -22.09 -12.88 48.48
C ARG A 386 -21.54 -12.03 47.35
N THR A 387 -21.90 -10.76 47.27
CA THR A 387 -21.32 -9.84 46.29
C THR A 387 -19.89 -9.48 46.66
N GLU A 388 -19.57 -9.27 47.94
CA GLU A 388 -18.20 -9.03 48.44
C GLU A 388 -17.29 -10.24 48.23
N GLU A 389 -17.75 -11.46 48.53
CA GLU A 389 -16.97 -12.68 48.27
C GLU A 389 -16.70 -12.89 46.78
N LYS A 390 -17.63 -12.48 45.90
CA LYS A 390 -17.49 -12.55 44.45
C LYS A 390 -16.69 -11.39 43.85
N SER A 391 -16.64 -10.24 44.52
CA SER A 391 -15.91 -9.05 44.09
C SER A 391 -14.51 -8.93 44.72
N ARG A 392 -14.09 -9.87 45.60
CA ARG A 392 -12.72 -9.92 46.12
C ARG A 392 -11.69 -9.87 44.97
N PRO A 393 -10.93 -8.77 44.82
CA PRO A 393 -10.00 -8.56 43.71
C PRO A 393 -8.77 -9.50 43.74
N GLN A 394 -8.65 -10.32 44.79
CA GLN A 394 -7.57 -11.26 44.98
C GLN A 394 -7.52 -12.38 43.92
N LYS A 395 -8.63 -12.64 43.21
CA LYS A 395 -8.64 -13.57 42.06
C LYS A 395 -8.19 -12.91 40.75
N CYS A 396 -8.44 -11.61 40.56
CA CYS A 396 -7.96 -10.89 39.39
C CYS A 396 -6.45 -10.63 39.46
N LEU A 397 -5.91 -10.30 40.65
CA LEU A 397 -4.46 -10.09 40.78
C LEU A 397 -3.61 -11.36 40.54
N LYS A 398 -4.14 -12.55 40.83
CA LYS A 398 -3.43 -13.82 40.59
C LYS A 398 -3.39 -14.27 39.12
N SER A 399 -4.21 -13.68 38.26
CA SER A 399 -4.20 -13.96 36.82
C SER A 399 -3.43 -12.92 36.01
N CYS A 400 -3.06 -11.79 36.63
CA CYS A 400 -2.31 -10.70 36.00
C CYS A 400 -0.80 -10.70 36.33
N HIS A 401 -0.37 -11.48 37.32
CA HIS A 401 1.05 -11.74 37.62
C HIS A 401 1.51 -13.01 36.91
#